data_AF-A0A534J7J8-F1
#
_entry.id   AF-A0A534J7J8-F1
#
_cell.length_a   1.000
_cell.length_b   1.000
_cell.length_c   1.000
_cell.angle_alpha   90.00
_cell.angle_beta   90.00
_cell.angle_gamma   90.00
#
_symmetry.space_group_name_H-M   'P 1'
#
loop_
_entity.id
_entity.type
_entity.pdbx_description
1 polymer ?
#
loop_
_entity_poly.entity_id
_entity_poly.type
_entity_poly.pdbx_seq_one_letter_code
_entity_poly.pdbx_strand_id
1 'polypeptide(L)'
;MNERRCGSRVREQLTNAGHRRSIGAPGSVIALVAAAVLASGSASAQLVPWGDPLGDVSVANADIVSGSGAVDGDTVHLRVTFGETPFPNTRTHFIDWCLDLDQSAETGDVCSGSYPGADGAVSFTSVPGAPTPVMLEVLRQGSPTMVLDPATHAVIDDTTHTACVFFPRSLLSDDGIFDYIVLSIFGGSGGANDLAPDNPAFGTPGGKFTSEAGTLPPCGGGESVECKTQGFWKNHLDSWPVSSLRLGNEDYGQTELVGLLRTPPRGDASLILAHQLIAAKLNVAAGAPGTAIAPSVTASDAWLGGFSGRLPYVVRASSPSGREATILAEELAAYNEGGASCTSDAIGRGGDGTTILSSGDPSSNAQMGGILVGVVLTGLVGVGLRWKAMRR
;
A
#
# COMPACT_ATOMS: atom_id res chain seq x y z
N MET A 1 3.83 33.67 61.55
CA MET A 1 2.55 33.14 62.09
C MET A 1 2.40 31.70 61.59
N ASN A 2 1.50 30.92 62.20
CA ASN A 2 1.74 29.49 62.39
C ASN A 2 1.59 28.57 61.17
N GLU A 3 2.31 27.46 61.29
CA GLU A 3 2.41 26.31 60.40
C GLU A 3 1.16 25.39 60.43
N ARG A 4 1.28 24.33 59.61
CA ARG A 4 1.01 22.90 59.91
C ARG A 4 -0.26 22.25 59.34
N ARG A 5 -0.16 20.91 59.24
CA ARG A 5 -1.02 19.98 58.49
C ARG A 5 -1.95 19.17 59.43
N CYS A 6 -2.91 18.48 58.79
CA CYS A 6 -3.23 17.04 58.96
C CYS A 6 -4.38 16.62 59.91
N GLY A 7 -5.15 15.62 59.48
CA GLY A 7 -5.44 14.44 60.33
C GLY A 7 -6.86 13.86 60.32
N SER A 8 -6.95 12.51 60.28
CA SER A 8 -8.09 11.60 60.58
C SER A 8 -9.43 11.80 59.85
N ARG A 9 -10.25 10.79 59.47
CA ARG A 9 -10.47 9.33 59.78
C ARG A 9 -11.17 8.96 61.11
N VAL A 10 -12.51 8.97 61.09
CA VAL A 10 -13.48 8.16 61.89
C VAL A 10 -14.73 7.96 60.99
N ARG A 11 -15.39 6.81 60.72
CA ARG A 11 -15.39 5.39 61.15
C ARG A 11 -16.51 4.99 62.16
N GLU A 12 -17.19 3.86 61.87
CA GLU A 12 -18.22 3.15 62.69
C GLU A 12 -19.65 3.77 62.72
N GLN A 13 -20.75 3.02 62.89
CA GLN A 13 -20.97 1.55 62.91
C GLN A 13 -22.38 1.15 62.40
N LEU A 14 -22.64 -0.16 62.25
CA LEU A 14 -23.95 -0.78 61.98
C LEU A 14 -24.78 -0.92 63.27
N THR A 15 -26.13 -0.98 63.19
CA THR A 15 -26.97 -2.08 63.77
C THR A 15 -28.49 -1.87 63.65
N ASN A 16 -29.22 -2.98 63.40
CA ASN A 16 -30.54 -3.40 63.95
C ASN A 16 -31.81 -2.50 63.86
N ALA A 17 -33.05 -3.01 64.03
CA ALA A 17 -33.65 -4.32 63.68
C ALA A 17 -35.18 -4.33 63.98
N GLY A 18 -36.00 -4.96 63.12
CA GLY A 18 -37.40 -5.36 63.42
C GLY A 18 -38.48 -4.25 63.33
N HIS A 19 -39.78 -4.56 63.51
CA HIS A 19 -40.43 -5.86 63.78
C HIS A 19 -41.97 -5.80 63.53
N ARG A 20 -42.66 -6.97 63.52
CA ARG A 20 -44.14 -7.23 63.48
C ARG A 20 -44.82 -7.19 62.08
N ARG A 21 -46.02 -7.78 61.85
CA ARG A 21 -46.57 -9.15 62.11
C ARG A 21 -48.07 -9.24 61.69
N SER A 22 -48.44 -10.11 60.75
CA SER A 22 -49.78 -10.76 60.58
C SER A 22 -49.62 -11.79 59.44
N ILE A 23 -49.77 -13.12 59.58
CA ILE A 23 -50.84 -13.98 60.11
C ILE A 23 -52.12 -13.91 59.25
N GLY A 24 -52.43 -15.05 58.60
CA GLY A 24 -53.62 -15.30 57.75
C GLY A 24 -53.33 -16.39 56.70
N ALA A 25 -54.05 -17.52 56.75
CA ALA A 25 -53.91 -18.69 55.87
C ALA A 25 -55.18 -19.59 55.94
N PRO A 26 -55.38 -20.62 55.11
CA PRO A 26 -54.61 -21.07 53.93
C PRO A 26 -55.44 -21.12 52.62
N GLY A 27 -54.83 -21.45 51.48
CA GLY A 27 -55.58 -21.76 50.25
C GLY A 27 -54.73 -22.31 49.10
N SER A 28 -55.21 -23.42 48.49
CA SER A 28 -54.81 -24.01 47.19
C SER A 28 -53.31 -24.24 46.89
N VAL A 29 -52.91 -25.51 46.92
CA VAL A 29 -51.65 -25.98 46.32
C VAL A 29 -51.77 -25.96 44.79
N ILE A 30 -50.89 -25.22 44.11
CA ILE A 30 -50.66 -25.35 42.66
C ILE A 30 -49.23 -25.87 42.46
N ALA A 31 -49.11 -27.09 41.96
CA ALA A 31 -47.83 -27.73 41.69
C ALA A 31 -47.26 -27.21 40.35
N LEU A 32 -46.45 -26.15 40.43
CA LEU A 32 -45.78 -25.58 39.27
C LEU A 32 -44.53 -26.41 38.94
N VAL A 33 -44.65 -27.30 37.96
CA VAL A 33 -43.53 -28.13 37.46
C VAL A 33 -42.56 -27.22 36.70
N ALA A 34 -41.50 -26.79 37.37
CA ALA A 34 -40.42 -26.01 36.78
C ALA A 34 -39.55 -26.90 35.86
N ALA A 35 -40.01 -27.11 34.63
CA ALA A 35 -39.23 -27.74 33.57
C ALA A 35 -38.08 -26.80 33.16
N ALA A 36 -36.92 -26.96 33.79
CA ALA A 36 -35.70 -26.21 33.47
C ALA A 36 -35.14 -26.67 32.11
N VAL A 37 -35.72 -26.16 31.02
CA VAL A 37 -35.14 -26.27 29.68
C VAL A 37 -33.86 -25.46 29.67
N LEU A 38 -32.72 -26.16 29.74
CA LEU A 38 -31.41 -25.58 29.44
C LEU A 38 -31.38 -25.27 27.95
N ALA A 39 -31.84 -24.07 27.59
CA ALA A 39 -31.64 -23.50 26.27
C ALA A 39 -30.15 -23.20 26.10
N SER A 40 -29.38 -24.19 25.66
CA SER A 40 -28.05 -24.02 25.10
C SER A 40 -28.16 -23.34 23.73
N GLY A 41 -28.66 -22.10 23.75
CA GLY A 41 -28.75 -21.22 22.60
C GLY A 41 -27.34 -20.77 22.24
N SER A 42 -26.67 -21.56 21.39
CA SER A 42 -25.54 -21.07 20.62
C SER A 42 -26.00 -19.81 19.92
N ALA A 43 -25.45 -18.65 20.30
CA ALA A 43 -25.65 -17.41 19.57
C ALA A 43 -24.89 -17.51 18.25
N SER A 44 -25.47 -18.22 17.27
CA SER A 44 -25.11 -18.07 15.88
C SER A 44 -25.37 -16.62 15.53
N ALA A 45 -24.30 -15.81 15.49
CA ALA A 45 -24.37 -14.47 14.93
C ALA A 45 -24.92 -14.63 13.52
N GLN A 46 -26.18 -14.24 13.33
CA GLN A 46 -26.81 -14.27 12.03
C GLN A 46 -26.10 -13.21 11.21
N LEU A 47 -25.19 -13.66 10.34
CA LEU A 47 -24.54 -12.80 9.37
C LEU A 47 -25.65 -12.05 8.65
N VAL A 48 -25.70 -10.74 8.88
CA VAL A 48 -26.52 -9.85 8.06
C VAL A 48 -25.95 -10.00 6.66
N PRO A 49 -26.72 -10.46 5.66
CA PRO A 49 -26.19 -10.54 4.30
C PRO A 49 -25.72 -9.15 3.92
N TRP A 50 -24.47 -9.02 3.47
CA TRP A 50 -23.95 -7.75 2.98
C TRP A 50 -24.95 -7.18 1.97
N GLY A 51 -25.33 -5.93 2.20
CA GLY A 51 -26.28 -5.20 1.39
C GLY A 51 -25.58 -4.00 0.81
N ASP A 52 -25.36 -4.07 -0.50
CA ASP A 52 -24.88 -2.98 -1.34
C ASP A 52 -25.52 -1.63 -0.96
N PRO A 53 -24.73 -0.63 -0.51
CA PRO A 53 -25.25 0.69 -0.14
C PRO A 53 -25.80 1.51 -1.31
N LEU A 54 -25.37 1.21 -2.54
CA LEU A 54 -25.65 2.00 -3.76
C LEU A 54 -26.58 1.24 -4.73
N GLY A 55 -26.40 -0.07 -4.85
CA GLY A 55 -27.23 -0.99 -5.61
C GLY A 55 -26.71 -1.31 -7.02
N ASP A 56 -25.45 -1.00 -7.31
CA ASP A 56 -24.77 -1.17 -8.59
C ASP A 56 -23.97 -2.49 -8.69
N VAL A 57 -23.47 -3.05 -7.59
CA VAL A 57 -22.48 -4.14 -7.61
C VAL A 57 -22.88 -5.34 -6.74
N SER A 58 -23.31 -6.41 -7.39
CA SER A 58 -23.73 -7.67 -6.73
C SER A 58 -22.66 -8.47 -5.97
N VAL A 59 -21.45 -7.94 -5.75
CA VAL A 59 -20.32 -8.64 -5.11
C VAL A 59 -19.56 -7.71 -4.15
N ALA A 60 -19.69 -7.98 -2.85
CA ALA A 60 -19.14 -7.15 -1.77
C ALA A 60 -17.63 -6.89 -1.81
N ASN A 61 -16.83 -7.84 -2.33
CA ASN A 61 -15.38 -7.69 -2.49
C ASN A 61 -15.00 -6.84 -3.72
N ALA A 62 -15.97 -6.45 -4.54
CA ALA A 62 -15.79 -5.61 -5.72
C ALA A 62 -16.27 -4.17 -5.51
N ASP A 63 -17.32 -3.98 -4.68
CA ASP A 63 -17.86 -2.71 -4.19
C ASP A 63 -16.79 -1.81 -3.55
N ILE A 64 -16.61 -0.61 -4.10
CA ILE A 64 -15.78 0.46 -3.58
C ILE A 64 -16.63 1.42 -2.75
N VAL A 65 -16.56 1.28 -1.44
CA VAL A 65 -17.16 2.22 -0.47
C VAL A 65 -16.54 3.62 -0.56
N SER A 66 -15.25 3.73 -0.91
CA SER A 66 -14.59 5.03 -1.15
C SER A 66 -13.24 4.91 -1.86
N GLY A 67 -12.88 5.94 -2.63
CA GLY A 67 -11.53 6.17 -3.16
C GLY A 67 -10.97 7.48 -2.63
N SER A 68 -9.65 7.57 -2.43
CA SER A 68 -8.97 8.80 -2.02
C SER A 68 -7.53 8.88 -2.55
N GLY A 69 -7.08 10.09 -2.87
CA GLY A 69 -5.72 10.41 -3.30
C GLY A 69 -5.18 11.62 -2.55
N ALA A 70 -3.94 11.53 -2.07
CA ALA A 70 -3.28 12.58 -1.29
C ALA A 70 -1.78 12.66 -1.59
N VAL A 71 -1.16 13.78 -1.24
CA VAL A 71 0.28 14.02 -1.34
C VAL A 71 0.82 14.42 0.03
N ASP A 72 1.84 13.71 0.51
CA ASP A 72 2.62 14.06 1.71
C ASP A 72 4.09 14.28 1.32
N GLY A 73 4.51 15.54 1.28
CA GLY A 73 5.81 15.97 0.77
C GLY A 73 6.02 15.54 -0.70
N ASP A 74 6.91 14.56 -0.89
CA ASP A 74 7.24 13.98 -2.19
C ASP A 74 6.70 12.55 -2.36
N THR A 75 5.75 12.13 -1.51
CA THR A 75 5.07 10.83 -1.58
C THR A 75 3.62 11.03 -2.00
N VAL A 76 3.16 10.27 -2.98
CA VAL A 76 1.74 10.12 -3.31
C VAL A 76 1.18 8.95 -2.50
N HIS A 77 -0.03 9.11 -1.98
CA HIS A 77 -0.81 8.08 -1.31
C HIS A 77 -2.15 7.92 -2.04
N LEU A 78 -2.39 6.74 -2.61
CA LEU A 78 -3.68 6.38 -3.20
C LEU A 78 -4.30 5.27 -2.35
N ARG A 79 -5.55 5.46 -1.92
CA ARG A 79 -6.24 4.56 -0.99
C ARG A 79 -7.65 4.27 -1.49
N VAL A 80 -8.10 3.04 -1.28
CA VAL A 80 -9.45 2.58 -1.62
C VAL A 80 -9.99 1.66 -0.51
N THR A 81 -11.28 1.76 -0.24
CA THR A 81 -12.00 1.02 0.82
C THR A 81 -13.11 0.20 0.18
N PHE A 82 -13.25 -1.07 0.58
CA PHE A 82 -14.23 -2.01 0.00
C PHE A 82 -15.36 -2.39 0.97
N GLY A 83 -16.48 -2.88 0.43
CA GLY A 83 -17.62 -3.35 1.22
C GLY A 83 -17.30 -4.56 2.11
N GLU A 84 -16.51 -5.48 1.57
CA GLU A 84 -15.95 -6.65 2.26
C GLU A 84 -14.43 -6.75 2.05
N THR A 85 -13.75 -7.63 2.78
CA THR A 85 -12.29 -7.81 2.73
C THR A 85 -11.77 -7.87 1.28
N PRO A 86 -10.82 -7.01 0.87
CA PRO A 86 -10.31 -6.99 -0.49
C PRO A 86 -9.51 -8.25 -0.83
N PHE A 87 -9.30 -8.48 -2.13
CA PHE A 87 -8.41 -9.55 -2.62
C PHE A 87 -8.69 -10.98 -2.07
N PRO A 88 -9.96 -11.42 -1.93
CA PRO A 88 -10.24 -12.76 -1.41
C PRO A 88 -9.58 -13.84 -2.29
N ASN A 89 -9.13 -14.92 -1.65
CA ASN A 89 -8.43 -16.06 -2.27
C ASN A 89 -9.23 -16.88 -3.33
N THR A 90 -10.28 -16.30 -3.91
CA THR A 90 -11.24 -16.93 -4.82
C THR A 90 -11.14 -16.43 -6.26
N ARG A 91 -10.72 -15.17 -6.51
CA ARG A 91 -10.60 -14.58 -7.85
C ARG A 91 -9.45 -13.57 -7.95
N THR A 92 -8.99 -13.32 -9.17
CA THR A 92 -8.12 -12.19 -9.50
C THR A 92 -8.88 -10.88 -9.34
N HIS A 93 -8.22 -9.87 -8.78
CA HIS A 93 -8.75 -8.53 -8.57
C HIS A 93 -7.75 -7.52 -9.10
N PHE A 94 -8.19 -6.62 -9.97
CA PHE A 94 -7.43 -5.45 -10.38
C PHE A 94 -8.07 -4.20 -9.74
N ILE A 95 -7.23 -3.26 -9.33
CA ILE A 95 -7.63 -1.91 -8.94
C ILE A 95 -6.81 -0.96 -9.81
N ASP A 96 -7.50 -0.09 -10.53
CA ASP A 96 -6.88 0.90 -11.39
C ASP A 96 -7.24 2.30 -10.89
N TRP A 97 -6.23 3.12 -10.61
CA TRP A 97 -6.37 4.56 -10.49
C TRP A 97 -6.02 5.18 -11.83
N CYS A 98 -7.01 5.70 -12.56
CA CYS A 98 -6.76 6.45 -13.79
C CYS A 98 -6.54 7.92 -13.44
N LEU A 99 -5.57 8.57 -14.10
CA LEU A 99 -5.02 9.85 -13.69
C LEU A 99 -4.98 10.83 -14.87
N ASP A 100 -5.49 12.03 -14.64
CA ASP A 100 -5.41 13.22 -15.50
C ASP A 100 -4.35 14.15 -14.88
N LEU A 101 -3.09 13.96 -15.28
CA LEU A 101 -1.89 14.55 -14.68
C LEU A 101 -1.62 15.99 -15.17
N ASP A 102 -2.18 16.39 -16.32
CA ASP A 102 -2.12 17.77 -16.84
C ASP A 102 -3.43 18.57 -16.66
N GLN A 103 -4.44 17.95 -16.03
CA GLN A 103 -5.79 18.49 -15.78
C GLN A 103 -6.52 18.91 -17.07
N SER A 104 -6.33 18.14 -18.13
CA SER A 104 -6.88 18.38 -19.47
C SER A 104 -7.50 17.10 -20.05
N ALA A 105 -8.83 17.05 -20.04
CA ALA A 105 -9.61 15.97 -20.67
C ALA A 105 -9.47 15.89 -22.22
N GLU A 106 -8.62 16.71 -22.84
CA GLU A 106 -8.24 16.63 -24.26
C GLU A 106 -6.96 15.78 -24.47
N THR A 107 -6.24 15.42 -23.40
CA THR A 107 -4.91 14.78 -23.43
C THR A 107 -4.90 13.46 -22.66
N GLY A 108 -4.57 12.34 -23.33
CA GLY A 108 -4.42 11.03 -22.68
C GLY A 108 -5.56 10.04 -22.96
N ASP A 109 -5.17 8.77 -23.14
CA ASP A 109 -6.06 7.61 -23.33
C ASP A 109 -5.48 6.31 -22.75
N VAL A 110 -4.71 6.40 -21.65
CA VAL A 110 -4.07 5.25 -20.99
C VAL A 110 -5.12 4.27 -20.46
N CYS A 111 -6.26 4.77 -19.98
CA CYS A 111 -7.38 3.97 -19.47
C CYS A 111 -8.45 3.60 -20.52
N SER A 112 -8.03 3.20 -21.72
CA SER A 112 -8.81 2.40 -22.68
C SER A 112 -10.10 3.03 -23.24
N GLY A 113 -10.11 4.34 -23.47
CA GLY A 113 -11.19 5.05 -24.17
C GLY A 113 -12.45 5.32 -23.34
N SER A 114 -12.54 4.77 -22.13
CA SER A 114 -13.65 5.03 -21.21
C SER A 114 -13.47 6.36 -20.47
N TYR A 115 -12.23 6.85 -20.38
CA TYR A 115 -11.85 8.03 -19.59
C TYR A 115 -10.86 8.91 -20.38
N PRO A 116 -11.33 9.69 -21.38
CA PRO A 116 -10.49 10.66 -22.07
C PRO A 116 -9.97 11.71 -21.08
N GLY A 117 -8.67 12.01 -21.14
CA GLY A 117 -7.96 12.75 -20.09
C GLY A 117 -7.02 11.88 -19.25
N ALA A 118 -7.15 10.55 -19.30
CA ALA A 118 -6.25 9.66 -18.57
C ALA A 118 -4.87 9.59 -19.26
N ASP A 119 -3.92 10.45 -18.89
CA ASP A 119 -2.53 10.37 -19.33
C ASP A 119 -1.62 9.60 -18.34
N GLY A 120 -2.15 9.22 -17.16
CA GLY A 120 -1.51 8.31 -16.22
C GLY A 120 -2.42 7.17 -15.74
N ALA A 121 -1.81 6.14 -15.18
CA ALA A 121 -2.50 5.07 -14.46
C ALA A 121 -1.62 4.49 -13.34
N VAL A 122 -2.23 4.04 -12.25
CA VAL A 122 -1.61 3.15 -11.26
C VAL A 122 -2.46 1.89 -11.16
N SER A 123 -1.86 0.74 -11.48
CA SER A 123 -2.56 -0.54 -11.59
C SER A 123 -2.05 -1.52 -10.54
N PHE A 124 -2.96 -2.10 -9.76
CA PHE A 124 -2.65 -2.98 -8.64
C PHE A 124 -3.39 -4.31 -8.79
N THR A 125 -2.66 -5.43 -8.77
CA THR A 125 -3.24 -6.76 -9.05
C THR A 125 -3.00 -7.76 -7.93
N SER A 126 -4.05 -8.45 -7.51
CA SER A 126 -3.97 -9.68 -6.70
C SER A 126 -4.50 -10.90 -7.47
N VAL A 127 -4.04 -12.10 -7.08
CA VAL A 127 -4.45 -13.37 -7.69
C VAL A 127 -4.76 -14.42 -6.61
N PRO A 128 -5.62 -15.43 -6.89
CA PRO A 128 -6.03 -16.41 -5.89
C PRO A 128 -4.85 -17.16 -5.26
N GLY A 129 -4.75 -17.12 -3.93
CA GLY A 129 -3.72 -17.85 -3.18
C GLY A 129 -2.34 -17.18 -3.14
N ALA A 130 -2.19 -15.97 -3.67
CA ALA A 130 -1.01 -15.16 -3.40
C ALA A 130 -1.12 -14.54 -1.98
N PRO A 131 -0.08 -14.60 -1.13
CA PRO A 131 -0.13 -14.05 0.23
C PRO A 131 -0.07 -12.52 0.26
N THR A 132 0.36 -11.90 -0.84
CA THR A 132 0.35 -10.47 -1.10
C THR A 132 -0.12 -10.24 -2.53
N PRO A 133 -0.61 -9.03 -2.87
CA PRO A 133 -0.74 -8.60 -4.26
C PRO A 133 0.56 -8.79 -5.04
N VAL A 134 0.44 -9.13 -6.33
CA VAL A 134 1.54 -9.66 -7.16
C VAL A 134 2.11 -8.63 -8.14
N MET A 135 1.44 -7.49 -8.31
CA MET A 135 1.86 -6.46 -9.25
C MET A 135 1.36 -5.08 -8.79
N LEU A 136 2.25 -4.09 -8.83
CA LEU A 136 1.94 -2.67 -8.72
C LEU A 136 2.70 -1.94 -9.85
N GLU A 137 1.98 -1.39 -10.80
CA GLU A 137 2.54 -0.64 -11.92
C GLU A 137 2.15 0.84 -11.84
N VAL A 138 3.07 1.71 -12.22
CA VAL A 138 2.84 3.14 -12.41
C VAL A 138 3.15 3.47 -13.87
N LEU A 139 2.13 3.93 -14.60
CA LEU A 139 2.21 4.36 -15.98
C LEU A 139 2.02 5.87 -16.06
N ARG A 140 2.87 6.54 -16.85
CA ARG A 140 2.73 7.92 -17.29
C ARG A 140 2.93 7.94 -18.80
N GLN A 141 2.04 8.58 -19.55
CA GLN A 141 2.08 8.61 -21.01
C GLN A 141 3.43 9.17 -21.51
N GLY A 142 4.04 8.49 -22.48
CA GLY A 142 5.36 8.84 -23.00
C GLY A 142 6.56 8.44 -22.12
N SER A 143 6.32 7.88 -20.92
CA SER A 143 7.36 7.33 -20.04
C SER A 143 7.34 5.79 -20.04
N PRO A 144 8.44 5.11 -19.64
CA PRO A 144 8.41 3.68 -19.35
C PRO A 144 7.50 3.37 -18.16
N THR A 145 6.77 2.25 -18.20
CA THR A 145 6.07 1.71 -17.03
C THR A 145 7.06 1.40 -15.91
N MET A 146 6.81 1.90 -14.70
CA MET A 146 7.56 1.55 -13.51
C MET A 146 6.84 0.43 -12.76
N VAL A 147 7.53 -0.70 -12.52
CA VAL A 147 7.02 -1.80 -11.69
C VAL A 147 7.56 -1.62 -10.27
N LEU A 148 6.67 -1.40 -9.31
CA LEU A 148 6.99 -1.26 -7.90
C LEU A 148 6.78 -2.59 -7.16
N ASP A 149 7.56 -2.81 -6.12
CA ASP A 149 7.43 -3.99 -5.25
C ASP A 149 6.23 -3.81 -4.30
N PRO A 150 5.15 -4.62 -4.42
CA PRO A 150 3.95 -4.45 -3.60
C PRO A 150 4.21 -4.62 -2.11
N ALA A 151 5.21 -5.44 -1.73
CA ALA A 151 5.57 -5.68 -0.33
C ALA A 151 6.15 -4.44 0.38
N THR A 152 6.48 -3.38 -0.36
CA THR A 152 7.12 -2.16 0.17
C THR A 152 6.47 -0.86 -0.27
N HIS A 153 5.42 -0.94 -1.10
CA HIS A 153 4.69 0.22 -1.66
C HIS A 153 3.17 0.06 -1.52
N ALA A 154 2.69 -0.98 -0.83
CA ALA A 154 1.28 -1.18 -0.51
C ALA A 154 1.09 -1.61 0.94
N VAL A 155 -0.04 -1.19 1.54
CA VAL A 155 -0.53 -1.65 2.84
C VAL A 155 -1.97 -2.08 2.66
N ILE A 156 -2.27 -3.32 3.04
CA ILE A 156 -3.63 -3.87 3.04
C ILE A 156 -4.04 -4.09 4.50
N ASP A 157 -5.25 -3.68 4.86
CA ASP A 157 -5.84 -3.91 6.18
C ASP A 157 -7.20 -4.60 6.04
N ASP A 158 -7.22 -5.90 6.33
CA ASP A 158 -8.42 -6.74 6.34
C ASP A 158 -9.44 -6.35 7.42
N THR A 159 -9.06 -5.50 8.39
CA THR A 159 -9.95 -5.02 9.46
C THR A 159 -10.75 -3.79 9.03
N THR A 160 -10.16 -2.95 8.18
CA THR A 160 -10.79 -1.74 7.63
C THR A 160 -11.12 -1.86 6.13
N HIS A 161 -11.01 -3.07 5.58
CA HIS A 161 -11.23 -3.40 4.16
C HIS A 161 -10.50 -2.43 3.19
N THR A 162 -9.32 -1.97 3.59
CA THR A 162 -8.61 -0.86 2.95
C THR A 162 -7.35 -1.36 2.23
N ALA A 163 -7.16 -0.89 1.00
CA ALA A 163 -5.88 -0.97 0.28
C ALA A 163 -5.29 0.44 0.12
N CYS A 164 -4.00 0.60 0.42
CA CYS A 164 -3.30 1.89 0.39
C CYS A 164 -1.94 1.74 -0.29
N VAL A 165 -1.78 2.26 -1.51
CA VAL A 165 -0.51 2.26 -2.26
C VAL A 165 0.21 3.60 -2.13
N PHE A 166 1.53 3.58 -2.09
CA PHE A 166 2.35 4.77 -1.88
C PHE A 166 3.69 4.71 -2.61
N PHE A 167 4.08 5.82 -3.22
CA PHE A 167 5.25 5.89 -4.10
C PHE A 167 5.68 7.35 -4.35
N PRO A 168 6.86 7.61 -4.96
CA PRO A 168 7.34 8.97 -5.17
C PRO A 168 6.51 9.77 -6.17
N ARG A 169 6.20 11.01 -5.79
CA ARG A 169 5.39 11.98 -6.55
C ARG A 169 5.91 12.22 -7.97
N SER A 170 7.24 12.20 -8.14
CA SER A 170 7.93 12.35 -9.44
C SER A 170 7.60 11.26 -10.46
N LEU A 171 7.05 10.10 -10.07
CA LEU A 171 6.53 9.12 -11.02
C LEU A 171 5.30 9.68 -11.78
N LEU A 172 4.48 10.52 -11.13
CA LEU A 172 3.22 11.06 -11.65
C LEU A 172 3.28 12.53 -12.07
N SER A 173 3.73 13.45 -11.22
CA SER A 173 3.83 14.88 -11.57
C SER A 173 4.86 15.62 -10.70
N ASP A 174 5.47 16.67 -11.26
CA ASP A 174 6.41 17.54 -10.55
C ASP A 174 5.70 18.60 -9.68
N ASP A 175 4.42 18.89 -9.91
CA ASP A 175 3.61 19.80 -9.09
C ASP A 175 2.76 19.09 -8.01
N GLY A 176 2.46 17.81 -8.21
CA GLY A 176 1.63 17.01 -7.31
C GLY A 176 0.12 17.16 -7.50
N ILE A 177 -0.33 17.72 -8.63
CA ILE A 177 -1.74 17.89 -8.95
C ILE A 177 -2.11 16.94 -10.10
N PHE A 178 -3.10 16.08 -9.87
CA PHE A 178 -3.64 15.13 -10.86
C PHE A 178 -5.11 14.82 -10.54
N ASP A 179 -6.05 15.07 -11.44
CA ASP A 179 -7.43 14.62 -11.19
C ASP A 179 -7.46 13.09 -11.37
N TYR A 180 -8.23 12.35 -10.57
CA TYR A 180 -8.20 10.87 -10.60
C TYR A 180 -9.57 10.24 -10.42
N ILE A 181 -9.68 9.00 -10.88
CA ILE A 181 -10.80 8.09 -10.60
C ILE A 181 -10.27 6.73 -10.13
N VAL A 182 -11.03 6.02 -9.31
CA VAL A 182 -10.71 4.66 -8.86
C VAL A 182 -11.69 3.65 -9.44
N LEU A 183 -11.15 2.54 -9.94
CA LEU A 183 -11.88 1.41 -10.51
C LEU A 183 -11.53 0.10 -9.81
N SER A 184 -12.49 -0.81 -9.75
CA SER A 184 -12.34 -2.19 -9.26
C SER A 184 -12.77 -3.15 -10.38
N ILE A 185 -11.99 -4.21 -10.61
CA ILE A 185 -12.28 -5.24 -11.62
C ILE A 185 -12.05 -6.62 -10.99
N PHE A 186 -13.12 -7.22 -10.47
CA PHE A 186 -13.08 -8.45 -9.69
C PHE A 186 -13.55 -9.67 -10.50
N GLY A 187 -12.59 -10.48 -10.98
CA GLY A 187 -12.83 -11.65 -11.82
C GLY A 187 -12.58 -11.44 -13.32
N GLY A 188 -11.97 -10.32 -13.72
CA GLY A 188 -11.54 -10.05 -15.10
C GLY A 188 -12.68 -9.73 -16.08
N SER A 189 -12.55 -10.11 -17.35
CA SER A 189 -13.45 -9.70 -18.46
C SER A 189 -14.92 -10.13 -18.36
N GLY A 190 -15.30 -10.88 -17.32
CA GLY A 190 -16.69 -11.21 -16.97
C GLY A 190 -16.93 -11.10 -15.46
N GLY A 191 -16.16 -10.23 -14.81
CA GLY A 191 -16.18 -9.97 -13.37
C GLY A 191 -17.29 -9.04 -12.93
N ALA A 192 -17.28 -8.73 -11.63
CA ALA A 192 -17.94 -7.55 -11.10
C ALA A 192 -16.96 -6.38 -11.21
N ASN A 193 -17.37 -5.30 -11.86
CA ASN A 193 -16.57 -4.09 -12.00
C ASN A 193 -17.28 -2.95 -11.28
N ASP A 194 -16.51 -2.03 -10.68
CA ASP A 194 -17.04 -0.90 -9.93
C ASP A 194 -16.21 0.38 -10.08
N LEU A 195 -16.81 1.51 -9.68
CA LEU A 195 -16.26 2.85 -9.65
C LEU A 195 -16.51 3.48 -8.29
N ALA A 196 -15.49 4.08 -7.66
CA ALA A 196 -15.70 4.79 -6.41
C ALA A 196 -16.80 5.89 -6.55
N PRO A 197 -17.74 5.99 -5.59
CA PRO A 197 -18.94 6.85 -5.74
C PRO A 197 -18.61 8.34 -5.84
N ASP A 198 -17.50 8.78 -5.26
CA ASP A 198 -17.03 10.17 -5.26
C ASP A 198 -16.14 10.53 -6.47
N ASN A 199 -16.02 9.64 -7.48
CA ASN A 199 -15.19 9.84 -8.67
C ASN A 199 -15.57 11.14 -9.44
N PRO A 200 -14.67 12.15 -9.54
CA PRO A 200 -14.91 13.32 -10.37
C PRO A 200 -14.84 12.98 -11.86
N ALA A 201 -15.68 13.61 -12.68
CA ALA A 201 -15.54 13.52 -14.13
C ALA A 201 -14.41 14.44 -14.61
N PHE A 202 -13.43 13.88 -15.32
CA PHE A 202 -12.28 14.62 -15.87
C PHE A 202 -12.71 15.88 -16.66
N GLY A 203 -11.90 16.94 -16.56
CA GLY A 203 -12.20 18.24 -17.16
C GLY A 203 -13.34 19.05 -16.51
N THR A 204 -13.98 18.56 -15.43
CA THR A 204 -15.04 19.34 -14.74
C THR A 204 -14.44 20.50 -13.93
N PRO A 205 -14.84 21.76 -14.15
CA PRO A 205 -14.36 22.88 -13.36
C PRO A 205 -14.82 22.77 -11.89
N GLY A 206 -13.90 22.38 -11.01
CA GLY A 206 -14.20 22.07 -9.60
C GLY A 206 -14.14 20.58 -9.24
N GLY A 207 -13.83 19.69 -10.19
CA GLY A 207 -13.41 18.31 -9.92
C GLY A 207 -12.00 18.18 -9.34
N LYS A 208 -11.28 19.30 -9.23
CA LYS A 208 -9.98 19.42 -8.55
C LYS A 208 -10.11 19.07 -7.06
N PHE A 209 -9.09 18.44 -6.50
CA PHE A 209 -8.99 18.12 -5.07
C PHE A 209 -9.52 19.22 -4.15
N THR A 210 -10.57 18.90 -3.38
CA THR A 210 -10.80 19.54 -2.09
C THR A 210 -10.22 18.64 -0.99
N SER A 211 -9.12 19.09 -0.39
CA SER A 211 -8.36 18.34 0.60
C SER A 211 -9.03 18.33 1.99
N GLU A 212 -10.21 17.72 2.11
CA GLU A 212 -10.74 17.27 3.42
C GLU A 212 -10.31 15.83 3.75
N ALA A 213 -9.95 15.03 2.73
CA ALA A 213 -9.21 13.76 2.89
C ALA A 213 -7.76 13.95 3.40
N GLY A 214 -7.25 15.19 3.46
CA GLY A 214 -5.95 15.55 4.04
C GLY A 214 -5.84 15.38 5.57
N THR A 215 -6.79 14.66 6.17
CA THR A 215 -6.84 14.27 7.58
C THR A 215 -6.53 12.78 7.79
N LEU A 216 -6.55 11.95 6.74
CA LEU A 216 -6.13 10.56 6.81
C LEU A 216 -4.59 10.48 6.90
N PRO A 217 -4.02 9.65 7.79
CA PRO A 217 -2.58 9.48 7.87
C PRO A 217 -2.01 8.85 6.58
N PRO A 218 -0.70 9.01 6.32
CA PRO A 218 0.02 8.27 5.28
C PRO A 218 -0.22 6.75 5.37
N CYS A 219 -0.07 6.04 4.24
CA CYS A 219 -0.17 4.57 4.23
C CYS A 219 0.80 3.95 5.24
N GLY A 220 0.34 2.99 6.06
CA GLY A 220 1.21 2.30 7.01
C GLY A 220 1.60 3.08 8.26
N GLY A 221 0.78 4.05 8.70
CA GLY A 221 0.91 4.71 10.02
C GLY A 221 0.60 3.82 11.23
N GLY A 222 1.05 2.55 11.21
CA GLY A 222 0.87 1.56 12.27
C GLY A 222 1.91 1.67 13.39
N GLU A 223 1.93 0.68 14.29
CA GLU A 223 2.85 0.65 15.43
C GLU A 223 4.32 0.64 14.98
N SER A 224 5.19 1.29 15.76
CA SER A 224 6.61 1.47 15.43
C SER A 224 7.39 0.15 15.58
N VAL A 225 7.44 -0.63 14.50
CA VAL A 225 8.30 -1.82 14.40
C VAL A 225 9.77 -1.38 14.34
N GLU A 226 10.62 -2.02 15.14
CA GLU A 226 12.05 -1.72 15.22
C GLU A 226 12.78 -2.16 13.94
N CYS A 227 13.36 -1.22 13.19
CA CYS A 227 14.14 -1.49 11.99
C CYS A 227 15.35 -2.39 12.28
N LYS A 228 15.62 -3.32 11.36
CA LYS A 228 16.66 -4.34 11.47
C LYS A 228 17.66 -4.21 10.32
N THR A 229 18.95 -4.35 10.64
CA THR A 229 20.02 -4.24 9.63
C THR A 229 20.11 -5.48 8.74
N GLN A 230 20.79 -5.34 7.60
CA GLN A 230 21.25 -6.46 6.75
C GLN A 230 21.95 -7.60 7.51
N GLY A 231 22.53 -7.32 8.68
CA GLY A 231 23.16 -8.31 9.55
C GLY A 231 22.17 -9.16 10.34
N PHE A 232 20.99 -8.62 10.67
CA PHE A 232 19.90 -9.40 11.27
C PHE A 232 19.26 -10.30 10.22
N TRP A 233 18.75 -9.74 9.12
CA TRP A 233 17.98 -10.45 8.10
C TRP A 233 18.71 -11.66 7.50
N LYS A 234 20.02 -11.53 7.23
CA LYS A 234 20.89 -12.62 6.72
C LYS A 234 20.96 -13.87 7.62
N ASN A 235 20.66 -13.70 8.91
CA ASN A 235 20.85 -14.70 9.96
C ASN A 235 19.53 -15.19 10.59
N HIS A 236 18.41 -14.52 10.34
CA HIS A 236 17.09 -14.82 10.92
C HIS A 236 16.05 -15.07 9.81
N LEU A 237 16.28 -16.12 9.00
CA LEU A 237 15.44 -16.44 7.83
C LEU A 237 13.98 -16.74 8.21
N ASP A 238 13.77 -17.38 9.37
CA ASP A 238 12.45 -17.71 9.91
C ASP A 238 11.63 -16.46 10.35
N SER A 239 12.26 -15.28 10.35
CA SER A 239 11.61 -13.99 10.65
C SER A 239 11.23 -13.19 9.41
N TRP A 240 11.53 -13.67 8.19
CA TRP A 240 11.21 -12.93 6.96
C TRP A 240 9.70 -12.94 6.71
N PRO A 241 9.05 -11.77 6.53
CA PRO A 241 7.61 -11.69 6.27
C PRO A 241 7.23 -12.15 4.86
N VAL A 242 8.18 -12.12 3.91
CA VAL A 242 7.99 -12.48 2.50
C VAL A 242 9.04 -13.48 2.02
N SER A 243 8.65 -14.36 1.10
CA SER A 243 9.49 -15.42 0.52
C SER A 243 10.33 -14.96 -0.69
N SER A 244 10.05 -13.76 -1.21
CA SER A 244 10.72 -13.15 -2.36
C SER A 244 10.67 -11.63 -2.28
N LEU A 245 11.57 -10.95 -2.99
CA LEU A 245 11.58 -9.51 -3.22
C LEU A 245 11.99 -9.21 -4.66
N ARG A 246 11.55 -8.08 -5.19
CA ARG A 246 12.05 -7.52 -6.44
C ARG A 246 13.31 -6.71 -6.16
N LEU A 247 14.31 -6.77 -7.05
CA LEU A 247 15.48 -5.87 -7.02
C LEU A 247 15.73 -5.35 -8.43
N GLY A 248 15.26 -4.12 -8.67
CA GLY A 248 15.17 -3.53 -9.99
C GLY A 248 14.18 -4.29 -10.89
N ASN A 249 14.67 -4.82 -12.01
CA ASN A 249 13.83 -5.50 -13.00
C ASN A 249 13.71 -7.02 -12.80
N GLU A 250 14.33 -7.57 -11.76
CA GLU A 250 14.45 -9.01 -11.51
C GLU A 250 13.87 -9.39 -10.15
N ASP A 251 13.12 -10.49 -10.09
CA ASP A 251 12.56 -11.04 -8.85
C ASP A 251 13.49 -12.11 -8.28
N TYR A 252 13.66 -12.14 -6.95
CA TYR A 252 14.59 -13.05 -6.27
C TYR A 252 13.91 -13.77 -5.11
N GLY A 253 14.11 -15.08 -5.01
CA GLY A 253 13.64 -15.88 -3.87
C GLY A 253 14.55 -15.71 -2.63
N GLN A 254 14.03 -15.97 -1.44
CA GLN A 254 14.77 -15.86 -0.16
C GLN A 254 16.17 -16.48 -0.20
N THR A 255 16.33 -17.69 -0.75
CA THR A 255 17.63 -18.37 -0.89
C THR A 255 18.66 -17.56 -1.69
N GLU A 256 18.21 -16.85 -2.73
CA GLU A 256 19.05 -16.04 -3.61
C GLU A 256 19.39 -14.70 -2.95
N LEU A 257 18.40 -14.06 -2.32
CA LEU A 257 18.57 -12.84 -1.52
C LEU A 257 19.55 -13.05 -0.36
N VAL A 258 19.46 -14.20 0.33
CA VAL A 258 20.42 -14.61 1.37
C VAL A 258 21.79 -14.92 0.76
N GLY A 259 21.86 -15.43 -0.47
CA GLY A 259 23.09 -15.60 -1.24
C GLY A 259 23.77 -14.27 -1.56
N LEU A 260 23.01 -13.26 -2.00
CA LEU A 260 23.48 -11.89 -2.20
C LEU A 260 24.02 -11.33 -0.88
N LEU A 261 23.21 -11.26 0.18
CA LEU A 261 23.60 -10.75 1.50
C LEU A 261 24.87 -11.41 2.09
N ARG A 262 25.15 -12.67 1.73
CA ARG A 262 26.35 -13.44 2.14
C ARG A 262 27.57 -13.19 1.25
N THR A 263 27.40 -12.65 0.05
CA THR A 263 28.48 -12.32 -0.89
C THR A 263 29.18 -11.02 -0.46
N PRO A 264 30.49 -11.02 -0.15
CA PRO A 264 31.16 -9.79 0.27
C PRO A 264 31.26 -8.78 -0.90
N PRO A 265 30.77 -7.53 -0.77
CA PRO A 265 30.66 -6.62 -1.92
C PRO A 265 31.97 -6.25 -2.62
N ARG A 266 33.12 -6.26 -1.91
CA ARG A 266 34.47 -6.06 -2.49
C ARG A 266 34.66 -4.80 -3.36
N GLY A 267 33.83 -3.77 -3.17
CA GLY A 267 33.84 -2.52 -3.96
C GLY A 267 32.90 -2.50 -5.16
N ASP A 268 32.05 -3.52 -5.32
CA ASP A 268 30.90 -3.53 -6.21
C ASP A 268 29.73 -2.76 -5.59
N ALA A 269 29.40 -1.62 -6.18
CA ALA A 269 28.30 -0.75 -5.79
C ALA A 269 26.93 -1.46 -5.89
N SER A 270 26.76 -2.37 -6.85
CA SER A 270 25.50 -3.09 -7.02
C SER A 270 25.21 -4.04 -5.84
N LEU A 271 26.25 -4.65 -5.25
CA LEU A 271 26.13 -5.43 -4.02
C LEU A 271 26.00 -4.54 -2.77
N ILE A 272 26.72 -3.40 -2.71
CA ILE A 272 26.57 -2.44 -1.59
C ILE A 272 25.11 -1.95 -1.50
N LEU A 273 24.54 -1.54 -2.64
CA LEU A 273 23.15 -1.11 -2.75
C LEU A 273 22.17 -2.24 -2.45
N ALA A 274 22.32 -3.40 -3.10
CA ALA A 274 21.41 -4.52 -2.93
C ALA A 274 21.32 -4.99 -1.47
N HIS A 275 22.43 -5.01 -0.70
CA HIS A 275 22.36 -5.47 0.68
C HIS A 275 21.50 -4.56 1.58
N GLN A 276 21.60 -3.25 1.41
CA GLN A 276 20.81 -2.28 2.18
C GLN A 276 19.38 -2.19 1.67
N LEU A 277 19.16 -2.31 0.35
CA LEU A 277 17.82 -2.37 -0.25
C LEU A 277 17.04 -3.59 0.27
N ILE A 278 17.64 -4.79 0.26
CA ILE A 278 17.01 -6.01 0.80
C ILE A 278 16.60 -5.82 2.26
N ALA A 279 17.46 -5.22 3.08
CA ALA A 279 17.16 -4.98 4.49
C ALA A 279 16.04 -3.94 4.68
N ALA A 280 16.02 -2.87 3.89
CA ALA A 280 14.96 -1.85 3.95
C ALA A 280 13.61 -2.44 3.51
N LYS A 281 13.61 -3.20 2.41
CA LYS A 281 12.41 -3.90 1.92
C LYS A 281 11.85 -4.89 2.95
N LEU A 282 12.70 -5.67 3.61
CA LEU A 282 12.28 -6.59 4.67
C LEU A 282 11.78 -5.87 5.93
N ASN A 283 12.33 -4.69 6.26
CA ASN A 283 11.82 -3.86 7.35
C ASN A 283 10.39 -3.37 7.04
N VAL A 284 10.15 -2.79 5.86
CA VAL A 284 8.81 -2.31 5.46
C VAL A 284 7.80 -3.46 5.41
N ALA A 285 8.19 -4.59 4.79
CA ALA A 285 7.34 -5.79 4.74
C ALA A 285 7.07 -6.42 6.13
N ALA A 286 7.87 -6.08 7.15
CA ALA A 286 7.67 -6.50 8.53
C ALA A 286 6.83 -5.49 9.35
N GLY A 287 6.28 -4.45 8.70
CA GLY A 287 5.44 -3.43 9.32
C GLY A 287 6.18 -2.16 9.76
N ALA A 288 7.47 -1.99 9.42
CA ALA A 288 8.16 -0.72 9.65
C ALA A 288 7.61 0.40 8.75
N PRO A 289 7.58 1.67 9.21
CA PRO A 289 7.14 2.80 8.41
C PRO A 289 7.89 2.90 7.06
N GLY A 290 7.18 2.68 5.94
CA GLY A 290 7.78 2.64 4.60
C GLY A 290 7.74 3.95 3.82
N THR A 291 6.85 4.88 4.17
CA THR A 291 6.56 6.08 3.36
C THR A 291 7.79 6.96 3.18
N ALA A 292 8.55 7.20 4.26
CA ALA A 292 9.75 8.03 4.25
C ALA A 292 10.92 7.45 3.44
N ILE A 293 10.96 6.13 3.21
CA ILE A 293 12.05 5.45 2.50
C ILE A 293 11.66 4.99 1.08
N ALA A 294 10.37 5.06 0.71
CA ALA A 294 9.88 4.75 -0.63
C ALA A 294 10.63 5.48 -1.77
N PRO A 295 11.05 6.75 -1.64
CA PRO A 295 11.90 7.41 -2.64
C PRO A 295 13.25 6.72 -2.86
N SER A 296 14.00 6.43 -1.79
CA SER A 296 15.30 5.76 -1.88
C SER A 296 15.15 4.31 -2.37
N VAL A 297 14.10 3.59 -1.95
CA VAL A 297 13.76 2.25 -2.46
C VAL A 297 13.49 2.29 -3.97
N THR A 298 12.57 3.18 -4.42
CA THR A 298 12.21 3.34 -5.84
C THR A 298 13.42 3.71 -6.69
N ALA A 299 14.25 4.66 -6.23
CA ALA A 299 15.46 5.07 -6.94
C ALA A 299 16.51 3.95 -7.00
N SER A 300 16.59 3.11 -5.96
CA SER A 300 17.50 1.95 -5.93
C SER A 300 17.06 0.84 -6.87
N ASP A 301 15.76 0.54 -6.92
CA ASP A 301 15.20 -0.37 -7.93
C ASP A 301 15.42 0.19 -9.35
N ALA A 302 15.15 1.48 -9.59
CA ALA A 302 15.40 2.10 -10.89
C ALA A 302 16.88 2.02 -11.32
N TRP A 303 17.82 2.26 -10.40
CA TRP A 303 19.26 2.13 -10.66
C TRP A 303 19.65 0.67 -10.98
N LEU A 304 19.14 -0.30 -10.22
CA LEU A 304 19.39 -1.73 -10.45
C LEU A 304 18.74 -2.23 -11.74
N GLY A 305 17.59 -1.68 -12.13
CA GLY A 305 16.85 -1.98 -13.35
C GLY A 305 17.52 -1.45 -14.63
N GLY A 306 18.48 -0.53 -14.51
CA GLY A 306 19.33 -0.06 -15.63
C GLY A 306 20.35 -1.08 -16.13
N PHE A 307 20.50 -2.22 -15.44
CA PHE A 307 21.39 -3.32 -15.81
C PHE A 307 20.58 -4.52 -16.32
N SER A 308 21.19 -5.34 -17.19
CA SER A 308 20.56 -6.53 -17.75
C SER A 308 21.01 -7.83 -17.07
N GLY A 309 20.06 -8.73 -16.82
CA GLY A 309 20.30 -9.93 -16.03
C GLY A 309 20.36 -9.64 -14.53
N ARG A 310 20.97 -10.54 -13.76
CA ARG A 310 20.85 -10.59 -12.29
C ARG A 310 22.17 -10.26 -11.58
N LEU A 311 22.04 -9.75 -10.36
CA LEU A 311 23.15 -9.37 -9.47
C LEU A 311 24.15 -10.53 -9.25
N PRO A 312 25.46 -10.26 -9.10
CA PRO A 312 26.12 -8.95 -9.04
C PRO A 312 26.52 -8.36 -10.41
N TYR A 313 26.50 -7.03 -10.53
CA TYR A 313 26.84 -6.32 -11.77
C TYR A 313 28.31 -5.83 -11.84
N VAL A 314 29.09 -5.97 -10.76
CA VAL A 314 30.54 -5.64 -10.71
C VAL A 314 30.83 -4.15 -11.01
N VAL A 315 29.93 -3.26 -10.58
CA VAL A 315 30.03 -1.81 -10.81
C VAL A 315 30.97 -1.20 -9.79
N ARG A 316 32.09 -0.61 -10.23
CA ARG A 316 33.05 0.01 -9.29
C ARG A 316 32.41 1.20 -8.56
N ALA A 317 32.40 1.17 -7.22
CA ALA A 317 31.90 2.27 -6.39
C ALA A 317 32.55 3.64 -6.64
N SER A 318 33.77 3.68 -7.21
CA SER A 318 34.43 4.94 -7.61
C SER A 318 33.96 5.54 -8.94
N SER A 319 33.20 4.79 -9.76
CA SER A 319 32.62 5.30 -11.01
C SER A 319 31.43 6.24 -10.73
N PRO A 320 31.00 7.09 -11.69
CA PRO A 320 29.86 8.00 -11.47
C PRO A 320 28.59 7.26 -11.01
N SER A 321 28.11 6.31 -11.82
CA SER A 321 26.99 5.43 -11.49
C SER A 321 27.21 4.66 -10.18
N GLY A 322 28.44 4.19 -9.93
CA GLY A 322 28.77 3.53 -8.67
C GLY A 322 28.67 4.43 -7.43
N ARG A 323 28.82 5.75 -7.56
CA ARG A 323 28.65 6.71 -6.46
C ARG A 323 27.18 7.01 -6.17
N GLU A 324 26.35 7.07 -7.20
CA GLU A 324 24.89 7.18 -7.06
C GLU A 324 24.35 6.02 -6.23
N ALA A 325 24.75 4.78 -6.56
CA ALA A 325 24.42 3.59 -5.77
C ALA A 325 24.97 3.60 -4.33
N THR A 326 26.14 4.19 -4.06
CA THR A 326 26.60 4.30 -2.66
C THR A 326 25.81 5.33 -1.86
N ILE A 327 25.37 6.44 -2.47
CA ILE A 327 24.53 7.44 -1.79
C ILE A 327 23.17 6.83 -1.42
N LEU A 328 22.52 6.15 -2.37
CA LEU A 328 21.28 5.42 -2.10
C LEU A 328 21.45 4.34 -1.03
N ALA A 329 22.60 3.64 -1.02
CA ALA A 329 22.91 2.66 0.02
C ALA A 329 23.14 3.29 1.40
N GLU A 330 23.65 4.53 1.48
CA GLU A 330 23.83 5.29 2.72
C GLU A 330 22.47 5.77 3.29
N GLU A 331 21.55 6.23 2.43
CA GLU A 331 20.16 6.56 2.82
C GLU A 331 19.42 5.32 3.39
N LEU A 332 19.50 4.20 2.66
CA LEU A 332 18.91 2.93 3.09
C LEU A 332 19.57 2.39 4.37
N ALA A 333 20.88 2.57 4.55
CA ALA A 333 21.58 2.21 5.78
C ALA A 333 21.08 3.04 6.98
N ALA A 334 20.92 4.36 6.81
CA ALA A 334 20.42 5.25 7.86
C ALA A 334 19.01 4.85 8.34
N TYR A 335 18.14 4.44 7.42
CA TYR A 335 16.84 3.85 7.73
C TYR A 335 16.96 2.50 8.48
N ASN A 336 17.75 1.57 7.93
CA ASN A 336 17.95 0.22 8.49
C ASN A 336 18.60 0.22 9.90
N GLU A 337 19.35 1.28 10.23
CA GLU A 337 20.03 1.47 11.52
C GLU A 337 19.26 2.41 12.47
N GLY A 338 18.13 2.99 12.02
CA GLY A 338 17.25 3.89 12.79
C GLY A 338 16.48 3.24 13.96
N GLY A 339 16.63 1.93 14.15
CA GLY A 339 16.13 1.21 15.33
C GLY A 339 14.63 1.34 15.56
N ALA A 340 14.23 1.62 16.80
CA ALA A 340 12.85 1.52 17.28
C ALA A 340 11.82 2.42 16.58
N SER A 341 12.25 3.45 15.85
CA SER A 341 11.34 4.43 15.23
C SER A 341 11.45 4.53 13.70
N CYS A 342 12.48 3.91 13.07
CA CYS A 342 12.72 3.96 11.62
C CYS A 342 12.67 5.38 11.01
N THR A 343 13.06 6.41 11.78
CA THR A 343 12.73 7.82 11.50
C THR A 343 13.57 8.44 10.39
N SER A 344 12.88 9.22 9.55
CA SER A 344 13.46 10.14 8.55
C SER A 344 14.43 11.18 9.13
N ASP A 345 14.43 11.43 10.44
CA ASP A 345 15.40 12.30 11.12
C ASP A 345 16.88 11.85 10.91
N ALA A 346 17.11 10.57 10.60
CA ALA A 346 18.43 10.07 10.19
C ALA A 346 18.81 10.47 8.74
N ILE A 347 17.82 10.69 7.88
CA ILE A 347 17.98 11.22 6.51
C ILE A 347 18.02 12.76 6.61
N GLY A 348 19.14 13.27 7.10
CA GLY A 348 19.30 14.69 7.42
C GLY A 348 19.06 15.60 6.20
N ARG A 349 17.89 16.24 6.13
CA ARG A 349 17.50 17.27 5.14
C ARG A 349 18.31 18.58 5.32
N GLY A 350 19.62 18.48 5.11
CA GLY A 350 20.62 19.49 5.41
C GLY A 350 20.84 20.54 4.31
N GLY A 351 19.79 21.29 3.96
CA GLY A 351 19.88 22.49 3.11
C GLY A 351 19.77 22.24 1.59
N ASP A 352 19.02 23.14 0.95
CA ASP A 352 18.76 23.29 -0.49
C ASP A 352 18.33 22.03 -1.27
N GLY A 353 17.10 22.09 -1.83
CA GLY A 353 16.50 21.05 -2.68
C GLY A 353 17.21 20.89 -4.02
N THR A 354 18.43 20.37 -3.99
CA THR A 354 19.24 20.08 -5.17
C THR A 354 18.85 18.72 -5.71
N THR A 355 17.84 18.69 -6.58
CA THR A 355 17.39 17.49 -7.30
C THR A 355 18.56 16.83 -8.04
N ILE A 356 19.10 15.71 -7.53
CA ILE A 356 20.13 14.92 -8.24
C ILE A 356 19.48 13.98 -9.28
N LEU A 357 18.49 14.51 -10.01
CA LEU A 357 18.33 14.18 -11.42
C LEU A 357 19.28 15.11 -12.18
N SER A 358 20.58 14.75 -12.19
CA SER A 358 21.58 15.51 -12.92
C SER A 358 21.17 15.63 -14.38
N SER A 359 20.91 16.85 -14.83
CA SER A 359 20.49 17.13 -16.21
C SER A 359 21.46 16.50 -17.20
N GLY A 360 21.01 15.47 -17.92
CA GLY A 360 21.79 14.83 -18.97
C GLY A 360 22.01 15.80 -20.12
N ASP A 361 23.22 16.36 -20.22
CA ASP A 361 23.62 17.23 -21.31
C ASP A 361 23.46 16.45 -22.65
N PRO A 362 22.59 16.89 -23.57
CA PRO A 362 22.21 16.10 -24.76
C PRO A 362 23.29 16.05 -25.86
N SER A 363 24.57 16.27 -25.51
CA SER A 363 25.69 16.44 -26.44
C SER A 363 26.69 15.27 -26.50
N SER A 364 26.60 14.26 -25.62
CA SER A 364 27.52 13.09 -25.64
C SER A 364 26.97 11.89 -26.42
N ASN A 365 26.95 12.01 -27.74
CA ASN A 365 26.45 10.98 -28.66
C ASN A 365 27.44 9.79 -28.78
N ALA A 366 27.28 8.76 -27.93
CA ALA A 366 28.08 7.53 -27.94
C ALA A 366 27.22 6.32 -28.34
N GLN A 367 27.47 5.77 -29.52
CA GLN A 367 26.67 4.70 -30.11
C GLN A 367 26.82 3.37 -29.35
N MET A 368 25.76 2.92 -28.68
CA MET A 368 25.52 1.50 -28.38
C MET A 368 24.11 1.15 -28.86
N GLY A 369 23.99 0.04 -29.61
CA GLY A 369 22.82 -0.22 -30.45
C GLY A 369 21.55 -0.53 -29.66
N GLY A 370 20.43 0.08 -30.06
CA GLY A 370 19.13 -0.23 -29.49
C GLY A 370 18.70 -1.68 -29.78
N ILE A 371 18.49 -2.46 -28.73
CA ILE A 371 17.88 -3.79 -28.81
C ILE A 371 16.39 -3.62 -28.51
N LEU A 372 15.55 -3.77 -29.53
CA LEU A 372 14.10 -3.88 -29.40
C LEU A 372 13.73 -5.20 -28.70
N VAL A 373 13.62 -5.16 -27.37
CA VAL A 373 12.98 -6.24 -26.61
C VAL A 373 11.47 -6.00 -26.65
N GLY A 374 10.83 -6.45 -27.72
CA GLY A 374 9.38 -6.47 -27.82
C GLY A 374 8.80 -7.54 -26.88
N VAL A 375 8.34 -7.13 -25.70
CA VAL A 375 7.59 -8.01 -24.80
C VAL A 375 6.26 -8.36 -25.47
N VAL A 376 6.06 -9.64 -25.77
CA VAL A 376 4.86 -10.13 -26.46
C VAL A 376 3.74 -10.32 -25.44
N LEU A 377 2.82 -9.37 -25.37
CA LEU A 377 1.54 -9.54 -24.68
C LEU A 377 0.66 -10.55 -25.43
N THR A 378 0.81 -11.84 -25.12
CA THR A 378 -0.07 -12.92 -25.61
C THR A 378 -1.45 -12.90 -24.94
N GLY A 379 -2.24 -11.88 -25.28
CA GLY A 379 -3.65 -11.96 -25.66
C GLY A 379 -4.69 -12.58 -24.71
N LEU A 380 -5.76 -11.79 -24.50
CA LEU A 380 -7.12 -12.31 -24.46
C LEU A 380 -7.97 -11.54 -25.49
N VAL A 381 -8.80 -12.27 -26.26
CA VAL A 381 -9.53 -11.70 -27.41
C VAL A 381 -11.00 -11.44 -27.04
N GLY A 382 -11.36 -10.16 -26.91
CA GLY A 382 -12.75 -9.69 -26.81
C GLY A 382 -13.30 -9.24 -28.18
N VAL A 383 -14.51 -9.68 -28.55
CA VAL A 383 -15.06 -9.45 -29.89
C VAL A 383 -15.90 -8.17 -29.94
N GLY A 384 -15.35 -7.10 -30.53
CA GLY A 384 -16.09 -5.87 -30.82
C GLY A 384 -17.12 -6.05 -31.94
N LEU A 385 -18.41 -6.05 -31.61
CA LEU A 385 -19.49 -6.07 -32.60
C LEU A 385 -19.56 -4.76 -33.37
N ARG A 386 -19.53 -4.83 -34.71
CA ARG A 386 -19.86 -3.70 -35.58
C ARG A 386 -21.36 -3.39 -35.52
N TRP A 387 -21.74 -2.26 -34.96
CA TRP A 387 -23.04 -1.65 -35.22
C TRP A 387 -22.94 -0.53 -36.27
N LYS A 388 -23.89 -0.51 -37.22
CA LYS A 388 -23.84 0.35 -38.41
C LYS A 388 -25.09 1.25 -38.48
N ALA A 389 -25.09 2.29 -37.67
CA ALA A 389 -26.15 3.31 -37.72
C ALA A 389 -25.95 4.24 -38.94
N MET A 390 -26.93 4.27 -39.84
CA MET A 390 -26.95 5.20 -40.97
C MET A 390 -27.54 6.55 -40.54
N ARG A 391 -26.89 7.65 -40.88
CA ARG A 391 -27.57 8.95 -41.01
C ARG A 391 -28.08 9.14 -42.44
N ARG A 392 -29.33 9.58 -42.56
CA ARG A 392 -29.57 10.89 -43.17
C ARG A 392 -29.74 11.88 -42.02
#